data_AF-A0A355EL50-F1
#
_entry.id   AF-A0A355EL50-F1
#
_cell.length_a   1.000
_cell.length_b   1.000
_cell.length_c   1.000
_cell.angle_alpha   90.00
_cell.angle_beta   90.00
_cell.angle_gamma   90.00
#
_symmetry.space_group_name_H-M   'P 1'
#
loop_
_entity.id
_entity.type
_entity.pdbx_description
1 polymer ?
#
loop_
_entity_poly.entity_id
_entity_poly.type
_entity_poly.pdbx_seq_one_letter_code
_entity_poly.pdbx_strand_id
1 'polypeptide(L)' 'SYRYFFVRKVMFLKYAVAYIVMPGGFGTLDEFFEAVTLIQTKKMRPFPVILYDSSYW' A
#
# COMPACT_ATOMS: atom_id res chain seq x y z
N SER A 1 17.01 -9.96 23.62
CA SER A 1 17.68 -10.37 22.38
C SER A 1 16.73 -11.29 21.60
N TYR A 2 16.24 -10.86 20.44
CA TYR A 2 15.20 -11.56 19.65
C TYR A 2 15.83 -12.21 18.42
N ARG A 3 15.50 -13.48 18.15
CA ARG A 3 16.33 -14.40 17.33
C ARG A 3 15.84 -14.65 15.90
N TYR A 4 14.74 -14.03 15.43
CA TYR A 4 14.25 -14.21 14.05
C TYR A 4 13.71 -12.92 13.42
N PHE A 5 14.51 -12.35 12.51
CA PHE A 5 14.24 -11.12 11.74
C PHE A 5 13.01 -11.22 10.83
N PHE A 6 12.64 -12.43 10.40
CA PHE A 6 11.60 -12.68 9.39
C PHE A 6 10.16 -12.41 9.88
N VAL A 7 9.90 -12.64 11.18
CA VAL A 7 8.53 -12.54 11.77
C VAL A 7 8.06 -11.08 11.85
N ARG A 8 8.97 -10.14 12.13
CA ARG A 8 8.64 -8.69 12.14
C ARG A 8 8.31 -8.16 10.74
N LYS A 9 8.99 -8.66 9.72
CA LYS A 9 8.78 -8.27 8.32
C LYS A 9 7.42 -8.74 7.79
N VAL A 10 7.01 -9.98 8.14
CA VAL A 10 5.68 -10.51 7.81
C VAL A 10 4.57 -9.78 8.58
N MET A 11 4.78 -9.39 9.84
CA MET A 11 3.81 -8.58 10.58
C MET A 11 3.64 -7.18 9.96
N PHE A 12 4.71 -6.53 9.46
CA PHE A 12 4.56 -5.26 8.73
C PHE A 12 3.86 -5.40 7.37
N LEU A 13 4.16 -6.45 6.61
CA LEU A 13 3.56 -6.72 5.30
C LEU A 13 2.10 -7.20 5.38
N LYS A 14 1.73 -7.90 6.46
CA LYS A 14 0.38 -8.44 6.66
C LYS A 14 -0.55 -7.50 7.44
N TYR A 15 0.00 -6.48 8.12
CA TYR A 15 -0.73 -5.45 8.85
C TYR A 15 -0.48 -4.03 8.32
N ALA A 16 -0.06 -3.86 7.06
CA ALA A 16 -0.20 -2.56 6.42
C ALA A 16 -1.70 -2.29 6.26
N VAL A 17 -2.25 -1.50 7.20
CA VAL A 17 -3.69 -1.26 7.30
C VAL A 17 -4.16 -0.30 6.21
N ALA A 18 -3.28 0.50 5.60
CA ALA A 18 -3.65 1.49 4.60
C ALA A 18 -2.52 1.75 3.58
N TYR A 19 -2.89 2.09 2.35
CA TYR A 19 -2.03 2.71 1.34
C TYR A 19 -2.21 4.22 1.42
N ILE A 20 -1.12 5.00 1.48
CA ILE A 20 -1.20 6.47 1.43
C ILE A 20 -0.42 6.92 0.20
N VAL A 21 -1.11 7.53 -0.75
CA VAL A 21 -0.53 8.04 -1.98
C VAL A 21 -0.31 9.54 -1.81
N MET A 22 0.95 9.94 -1.70
CA MET A 22 1.34 11.35 -1.62
C MET A 22 1.51 11.93 -3.02
N PRO A 23 1.22 13.23 -3.23
CA PRO A 23 1.38 13.91 -4.51
C PRO A 23 2.70 13.57 -5.20
N GLY A 24 2.61 13.05 -6.42
CA GLY A 24 3.78 12.59 -7.18
C GLY A 24 3.45 12.37 -8.64
N GLY A 25 4.50 12.28 -9.47
CA GLY A 25 4.35 12.18 -10.94
C GLY A 25 3.87 10.81 -11.43
N PHE A 26 4.13 10.52 -12.71
CA PHE A 26 3.67 9.29 -13.37
C PHE A 26 4.04 7.98 -12.65
N GLY A 27 5.19 7.92 -11.97
CA GLY A 27 5.57 6.72 -11.20
C GLY A 27 4.66 6.46 -9.99
N THR A 28 4.20 7.53 -9.32
CA THR A 28 3.26 7.42 -8.20
C THR A 28 1.87 7.00 -8.67
N LEU A 29 1.47 7.45 -9.86
CA LEU A 29 0.23 7.01 -10.51
C LEU A 29 0.27 5.53 -10.87
N ASP A 30 1.40 5.04 -11.40
CA ASP A 30 1.58 3.62 -11.75
C ASP A 30 1.43 2.72 -10.51
N GLU A 31 2.12 3.06 -9.42
CA GLU A 31 2.00 2.32 -8.14
C GLU A 31 0.57 2.34 -7.57
N PHE A 32 -0.15 3.47 -7.72
CA PHE A 32 -1.56 3.58 -7.32
C PHE A 32 -2.46 2.65 -8.16
N PHE A 33 -2.32 2.65 -9.48
CA PHE A 33 -3.14 1.78 -10.34
C PHE A 33 -2.84 0.30 -10.14
N GLU A 34 -1.57 -0.06 -9.89
CA GLU A 34 -1.21 -1.44 -9.54
C GLU A 34 -1.90 -1.88 -8.24
N ALA A 35 -1.82 -1.07 -7.18
CA ALA A 35 -2.46 -1.35 -5.89
C ALA A 35 -3.98 -1.52 -6.03
N VAL A 36 -4.64 -0.60 -6.74
CA VAL A 36 -6.10 -0.67 -6.98
C VAL A 36 -6.47 -1.91 -7.81
N THR A 37 -5.69 -2.24 -8.84
CA THR A 37 -5.94 -3.42 -9.68
C THR A 37 -5.79 -4.72 -8.89
N LEU A 38 -4.80 -4.81 -8.01
CA LEU A 38 -4.60 -5.98 -7.14
C LEU A 38 -5.74 -6.15 -6.13
N ILE A 39 -6.28 -5.05 -5.59
CA ILE A 39 -7.47 -5.06 -4.74
C ILE A 39 -8.70 -5.50 -5.54
N GLN A 40 -8.91 -4.91 -6.72
CA GLN A 40 -10.06 -5.21 -7.59
C GLN A 40 -10.08 -6.67 -8.04
N THR A 41 -8.94 -7.20 -8.45
CA THR A 41 -8.79 -8.61 -8.88
C THR A 41 -8.81 -9.61 -7.72
N LYS A 42 -8.96 -9.14 -6.48
CA LYS A 42 -8.94 -9.94 -5.24
C LYS A 42 -7.66 -10.76 -5.09
N LYS A 43 -6.58 -10.37 -5.77
CA LYS A 43 -5.24 -10.94 -5.57
C LYS A 43 -4.64 -10.50 -4.24
N MET A 44 -5.17 -9.40 -3.68
CA MET A 44 -4.80 -8.86 -2.38
C MET A 44 -6.06 -8.64 -1.52
N ARG A 45 -5.93 -8.74 -0.19
CA ARG A 45 -7.03 -8.39 0.71
C ARG A 45 -7.32 -6.90 0.56
N PRO A 46 -8.59 -6.46 0.54
CA PRO A 46 -8.89 -5.04 0.47
C PRO A 46 -8.36 -4.34 1.72
N PHE A 47 -7.63 -3.24 1.52
CA PHE A 47 -7.23 -2.30 2.56
C PHE A 47 -7.47 -0.87 2.05
N PRO A 48 -7.75 0.09 2.94
CA PRO A 48 -8.00 1.47 2.56
C PRO A 48 -6.84 2.08 1.78
N VAL A 49 -7.18 2.71 0.66
CA VAL A 49 -6.27 3.52 -0.16
C VAL A 49 -6.65 5.00 0.05
N ILE A 50 -5.71 5.80 0.51
CA ILE A 50 -5.89 7.21 0.86
C ILE A 50 -5.02 8.03 -0.10
N LEU A 51 -5.66 8.89 -0.88
CA LEU A 51 -4.98 9.92 -1.67
C LEU A 51 -4.81 11.15 -0.79
N TYR A 52 -3.56 11.54 -0.53
CA TYR A 52 -3.27 12.69 0.33
C TYR A 52 -3.21 13.96 -0.52
N ASP A 53 -3.87 15.03 -0.06
CA ASP A 53 -4.02 16.32 -0.76
C ASP A 53 -5.02 16.29 -1.93
N SER A 54 -6.28 16.62 -1.62
CA SER A 54 -7.39 16.71 -2.60
C SER A 54 -7.26 17.86 -3.59
N SER A 55 -6.28 18.76 -3.43
CA SER A 55 -6.01 19.78 -4.45
C SER A 55 -5.10 19.25 -5.57
N TYR A 56 -4.40 18.15 -5.30
CA TYR A 56 -3.50 17.49 -6.23
C TYR A 56 -4.14 16.29 -6.96
N TRP A 57 -4.90 15.47 -6.23
CA TRP A 57 -5.57 14.25 -6.72
C TRP A 57 -7.00 14.50 -7.17
#